data_AF-W6KTJ5-F1
#
_entry.id   AF-W6KTJ5-F1
#
_cell.length_a   1.000
_cell.length_b   1.000
_cell.length_c   1.000
_cell.angle_alpha   90.00
_cell.angle_beta   90.00
_cell.angle_gamma   90.00
#
_symmetry.space_group_name_H-M   'P 1'
#
loop_
_entity.id
_entity.type
_entity.pdbx_description
1 polymer ?
#
loop_
_entity_poly.entity_id
_entity_poly.type
_entity_poly.pdbx_seq_one_letter_code
_entity_poly.pdbx_strand_id
1 'polypeptide(L)'
;MSYRSSEAKKEEFRKYLESNQVIDALTRVLVNLYEEPEKPEDPVEYIKKVLGGASVADYEALQQDNVRLRAEVETLKRKLSELSPAQ
;
A
#
# COMPACT_ATOMS: atom_id res chain seq x y z
N MET A 1 24.74 22.40 26.18
CA MET A 1 24.82 21.17 25.34
C MET A 1 23.47 20.67 24.80
N SER A 2 22.33 21.36 25.00
CA SER A 2 21.02 20.85 24.57
C SER A 2 20.70 21.10 23.09
N TYR A 3 21.08 22.26 22.53
CA TYR A 3 20.75 22.65 21.16
C TYR A 3 21.40 21.75 20.07
N ARG A 4 22.68 21.39 20.24
CA ARG A 4 23.38 20.45 19.33
C ARG A 4 22.75 19.06 19.31
N SER A 5 22.17 18.60 20.42
CA SER A 5 21.50 17.30 20.49
C SER A 5 20.16 17.30 19.73
N SER A 6 19.44 18.44 19.73
CA SER A 6 18.21 18.58 18.96
C SER A 6 18.47 18.58 17.45
N GLU A 7 19.48 19.33 17.00
CA GLU A 7 19.85 19.36 15.58
C GLU A 7 20.38 18.02 15.09
N ALA A 8 21.18 17.31 15.89
CA ALA A 8 21.65 15.97 15.55
C ALA A 8 20.48 14.97 15.36
N LYS A 9 19.46 15.03 16.22
CA LYS A 9 18.26 14.18 16.09
C LYS A 9 17.43 14.50 14.85
N LYS A 10 17.30 15.79 14.50
CA LYS A 10 16.62 16.21 13.27
C LYS A 10 17.36 15.70 12.03
N GLU A 11 18.68 15.81 12.04
CA GLU A 11 19.53 15.34 10.94
C GLU A 11 19.44 13.82 10.76
N GLU A 12 19.50 13.06 11.86
CA GLU A 12 19.29 11.61 11.84
C GLU A 12 17.93 11.24 11.26
N PHE A 13 16.87 11.95 11.65
CA PHE A 13 15.53 11.72 11.11
C PHE A 13 15.43 12.05 9.61
N ARG A 14 16.06 13.14 9.14
CA ARG A 14 16.13 13.46 7.71
C ARG A 14 16.82 12.34 6.93
N LYS A 15 17.99 11.89 7.40
CA LYS A 15 18.72 10.77 6.78
C LYS A 15 17.90 9.48 6.79
N TYR A 16 17.12 9.23 7.84
CA TYR A 16 16.21 8.09 7.87
C TYR A 16 15.15 8.21 6.76
N LEU A 17 14.50 9.36 6.61
CA LEU A 17 13.50 9.56 5.56
C LEU A 17 14.10 9.46 4.15
N GLU A 18 15.29 10.02 3.94
CA GLU A 18 16.03 9.94 2.67
C GLU A 18 16.45 8.50 2.35
N SER A 19 17.08 7.79 3.29
CA SER A 19 17.56 6.41 3.08
C SER A 19 16.45 5.40 2.88
N ASN A 20 15.24 5.69 3.39
CA ASN A 20 14.05 4.87 3.18
C ASN A 20 13.14 5.41 2.05
N GLN A 21 13.63 6.35 1.23
CA GLN A 21 12.92 6.89 0.06
C GLN A 21 11.57 7.56 0.36
N VAL A 22 11.32 7.93 1.61
CA VAL A 22 10.05 8.55 2.03
C VAL A 22 9.89 9.92 1.38
N ILE A 23 10.98 10.69 1.29
CA ILE A 23 10.99 12.02 0.66
C ILE A 23 10.66 11.89 -0.83
N ASP A 24 11.26 10.92 -1.52
CA ASP A 24 11.03 10.70 -2.96
C ASP A 24 9.58 10.30 -3.24
N ALA A 25 9.02 9.41 -2.42
CA ALA A 25 7.63 8.98 -2.53
C ALA A 25 6.64 10.15 -2.33
N LEU A 26 6.83 10.94 -1.28
CA LEU A 26 6.01 12.13 -1.01
C LEU A 26 6.16 13.18 -2.12
N THR A 27 7.39 13.41 -2.60
CA THR A 27 7.66 14.35 -3.68
C THR A 27 6.92 13.94 -4.96
N ARG A 28 6.99 12.66 -5.33
CA ARG A 28 6.29 12.15 -6.52
C ARG A 28 4.77 12.36 -6.43
N VAL A 29 4.16 12.10 -5.27
CA VAL A 29 2.71 12.30 -5.09
C VAL A 29 2.33 13.77 -5.22
N LEU A 30 3.13 14.67 -4.66
CA LEU A 30 2.90 16.11 -4.77
C LEU A 30 3.12 16.63 -6.20
N VAL A 31 4.10 16.10 -6.92
CA VAL A 31 4.31 16.40 -8.34
C VAL A 31 3.12 15.94 -9.17
N ASN A 32 2.64 14.71 -8.97
CA ASN A 32 1.45 14.21 -9.65
C ASN A 32 0.24 15.12 -9.39
N LEU A 33 -0.02 15.48 -8.12
CA LEU A 33 -1.09 16.41 -7.76
C LEU A 33 -0.93 17.78 -8.42
N TYR A 34 0.31 18.26 -8.57
CA TYR A 34 0.60 19.52 -9.26
C TYR A 34 0.40 19.42 -10.78
N GLU A 35 0.69 18.27 -11.38
CA GLU A 35 0.54 18.02 -12.81
C GLU A 35 -0.90 17.66 -13.22
N GLU A 36 -1.77 17.27 -12.28
CA GLU A 36 -3.18 16.99 -12.58
C GLU A 36 -3.84 18.18 -13.31
N PRO A 37 -4.37 17.97 -14.53
CA PRO A 37 -4.97 19.01 -15.35
C PRO A 37 -6.26 19.55 -14.72
N GLU A 38 -7.00 18.68 -14.03
CA GLU A 38 -8.15 19.03 -13.21
C GLU A 38 -7.82 18.73 -11.75
N LYS A 39 -7.77 19.77 -10.91
CA LYS A 39 -7.47 19.58 -9.49
C LYS A 39 -8.61 18.83 -8.81
N PRO A 40 -8.31 17.76 -8.03
CA PRO A 40 -9.34 17.05 -7.30
C PRO A 40 -10.02 17.97 -6.28
N GLU A 41 -11.33 17.82 -6.12
CA GLU A 41 -12.10 18.56 -5.10
C GLU A 41 -11.63 18.23 -3.68
N ASP A 42 -11.16 16.99 -3.46
CA ASP A 42 -10.50 16.56 -2.22
C ASP A 42 -9.05 16.11 -2.49
N PRO A 43 -8.07 17.05 -2.38
CA PRO A 43 -6.65 16.73 -2.56
C PRO A 43 -6.09 15.77 -1.51
N VAL A 44 -6.66 15.74 -0.30
CA VAL A 44 -6.18 14.87 0.78
C VAL A 44 -6.53 13.42 0.46
N GLU A 45 -7.75 13.18 -0.03
CA GLU A 45 -8.19 11.85 -0.45
C GLU A 45 -7.41 11.35 -1.68
N TYR A 46 -7.12 12.23 -2.63
CA TYR A 46 -6.22 11.93 -3.76
C TYR A 46 -4.84 11.46 -3.27
N ILE A 47 -4.22 12.19 -2.34
CA ILE A 47 -2.90 11.83 -1.79
C ILE A 47 -2.93 10.45 -1.12
N LYS A 48 -3.97 10.14 -0.33
CA LYS A 48 -4.11 8.81 0.30
C LYS A 48 -4.17 7.70 -0.73
N LYS A 49 -4.94 7.89 -1.81
CA LYS A 49 -5.08 6.92 -2.90
C LYS A 49 -3.76 6.71 -3.64
N VAL A 50 -3.05 7.79 -3.97
CA VAL A 50 -1.78 7.71 -4.74
C VAL A 50 -0.62 7.13 -3.92
N LEU A 51 -0.59 7.38 -2.60
CA LEU A 51 0.41 6.80 -1.69
C LEU A 51 0.19 5.30 -1.39
N GLY A 52 -0.86 4.67 -1.94
CA GLY A 52 -1.14 3.25 -1.71
C GLY A 52 -1.88 2.96 -0.42
N GLY A 53 -2.63 3.94 0.13
CA GLY A 53 -3.69 3.62 1.07
C GLY A 53 -4.72 2.77 0.32
N ALA A 54 -4.80 1.47 0.65
CA ALA A 54 -5.80 0.57 0.09
C ALA A 54 -7.17 1.27 0.22
N SER A 55 -7.79 1.55 -0.92
CA SER A 55 -9.13 2.12 -0.90
C SER A 55 -10.09 1.07 -0.34
N VAL A 56 -11.25 1.51 0.16
CA VAL A 56 -12.29 0.58 0.62
C VAL A 56 -12.65 -0.41 -0.51
N ALA A 57 -12.64 0.04 -1.77
CA ALA A 57 -12.86 -0.80 -2.94
C ALA A 57 -11.74 -1.85 -3.14
N ASP A 58 -10.48 -1.53 -2.85
CA ASP A 58 -9.37 -2.49 -2.92
C ASP A 58 -9.49 -3.56 -1.84
N TYR A 59 -9.93 -3.17 -0.64
CA TYR A 59 -10.20 -4.11 0.45
C TYR A 59 -11.37 -5.05 0.11
N GLU A 60 -12.45 -4.50 -0.45
CA GLU A 60 -13.61 -5.28 -0.89
C GLU A 60 -13.25 -6.24 -2.03
N ALA A 61 -12.49 -5.78 -3.03
CA ALA A 61 -12.00 -6.63 -4.12
C ALA A 61 -11.11 -7.77 -3.59
N LEU A 62 -10.22 -7.47 -2.65
CA LEU A 62 -9.37 -8.47 -2.01
C LEU A 62 -10.17 -9.49 -1.19
N GLN A 63 -11.24 -9.06 -0.51
CA GLN A 63 -12.14 -9.97 0.19
C GLN A 63 -12.87 -10.91 -0.77
N GLN A 64 -13.40 -10.38 -1.89
CA GLN A 64 -14.08 -11.19 -2.90
C GLN A 64 -13.13 -12.23 -3.53
N ASP A 65 -11.91 -11.82 -3.84
CA ASP A 65 -10.88 -12.75 -4.33
C ASP A 65 -10.53 -13.83 -3.31
N ASN A 66 -10.45 -13.48 -2.03
CA ASN A 66 -10.19 -14.47 -0.98
C ASN A 66 -11.31 -15.52 -0.90
N VAL A 67 -12.57 -15.10 -1.00
CA VAL A 67 -13.72 -16.00 -1.01
C VAL A 67 -13.69 -16.92 -2.23
N ARG A 68 -13.44 -16.36 -3.43
CA ARG A 68 -13.33 -17.11 -4.68
C ARG A 68 -12.22 -18.16 -4.62
N LEU A 69 -11.02 -17.75 -4.21
CA LEU A 69 -9.86 -18.65 -4.11
C LEU A 69 -10.09 -19.76 -3.08
N ARG A 70 -10.73 -19.46 -1.95
CA ARG A 70 -11.11 -20.50 -0.96
C ARG A 70 -12.09 -21.51 -1.55
N ALA A 71 -13.10 -21.06 -2.29
CA ALA A 71 -14.06 -21.95 -2.94
C ALA A 71 -13.39 -22.85 -4.00
N GLU A 72 -12.45 -22.28 -4.77
CA GLU A 72 -11.67 -23.02 -5.76
C GLU A 72 -10.76 -24.06 -5.10
N VAL A 73 -10.05 -23.69 -4.04
CA VAL A 73 -9.23 -24.61 -3.24
C VAL A 73 -10.05 -25.78 -2.71
N GLU A 74 -11.23 -25.52 -2.15
CA GLU A 74 -12.11 -26.60 -1.65
C GLU A 74 -12.68 -27.48 -2.78
N THR A 75 -12.89 -26.92 -3.96
CA THR A 75 -13.31 -27.69 -5.14
C THR A 75 -12.17 -28.57 -5.66
N LEU A 76 -10.96 -28.02 -5.76
CA LEU A 76 -9.79 -28.75 -6.20
C LEU A 76 -9.40 -29.85 -5.21
N LYS A 77 -9.44 -29.58 -3.90
CA LYS A 77 -9.22 -30.60 -2.87
C LYS A 77 -10.18 -31.78 -2.99
N ARG A 78 -11.48 -31.52 -3.20
CA ARG A 78 -12.48 -32.58 -3.42
C ARG A 78 -12.15 -33.41 -4.65
N LYS A 79 -11.89 -32.77 -5.79
CA LYS A 79 -11.48 -33.48 -7.02
C LYS A 79 -10.22 -34.30 -6.82
N LEU A 80 -9.25 -33.78 -6.08
CA LEU A 80 -7.99 -34.49 -5.80
C LEU A 80 -8.25 -35.73 -4.93
N SER A 81 -9.13 -35.63 -3.92
CA SER A 81 -9.53 -36.78 -3.10
C SER A 81 -10.35 -37.83 -3.86
N GLU A 82 -11.15 -37.43 -4.86
CA GLU A 82 -11.92 -38.34 -5.71
C GLU A 82 -11.02 -39.07 -6.74
N LEU A 83 -9.97 -38.39 -7.21
CA LEU A 83 -9.02 -38.91 -8.20
C LEU A 83 -7.82 -39.65 -7.59
N SER A 84 -7.60 -39.53 -6.27
CA SER A 84 -6.66 -40.35 -5.51
C SER A 84 -7.40 -41.39 -4.66
N PRO A 85 -7.98 -42.46 -5.25
CA PRO A 85 -8.34 -43.62 -4.44
C PRO A 85 -7.03 -44.17 -3.84
N ALA A 86 -7.03 -44.32 -2.52
CA ALA A 86 -5.90 -44.78 -1.72
C ALA A 86 -5.04 -45.84 -2.41
N GLN A 87 -3.73 -45.59 -2.49
CA GLN A 87 -2.70 -46.64 -2.58
C GLN A 87 -2.15 -46.89 -1.18
#